data_AF-A0A656G2U3-F1
#
_entry.id   AF-A0A656G2U3-F1
#
_cell.length_a   1.000
_cell.length_b   1.000
_cell.length_c   1.000
_cell.angle_alpha   90.00
_cell.angle_beta   90.00
_cell.angle_gamma   90.00
#
_symmetry.space_group_name_H-M   'P 1'
#
loop_
_entity.id
_entity.type
_entity.pdbx_description
1 polymer ?
#
loop_
_entity_poly.entity_id
_entity_poly.type
_entity_poly.pdbx_seq_one_letter_code
_entity_poly.pdbx_strand_id
1 'polypeptide(L)'
;QDKAEVEAYESLAKSACSDFRIIVEKTIEYTLLADVVGRFRRAINTQGKLHKVAKVTNDDCVFIDDLMTRYSVYEHAQSEEMPSSALELDVFEADVTALQKWIAEFGSRAS
;
A
#
# COMPACT_ATOMS: atom_id res chain seq x y z
N GLN A 1 -17.86 -20.89 21.11
CA GLN A 1 -18.34 -19.57 20.66
C GLN A 1 -17.12 -18.72 20.30
N ASP A 2 -16.14 -18.66 21.20
CA ASP A 2 -14.88 -17.93 21.05
C ASP A 2 -14.06 -18.26 19.78
N LYS A 3 -13.99 -19.54 19.36
CA LYS A 3 -13.19 -19.93 18.17
C LYS A 3 -13.70 -19.31 16.87
N ALA A 4 -15.03 -19.27 16.69
CA ALA A 4 -15.63 -18.71 15.48
C ALA A 4 -15.47 -17.18 15.42
N GLU A 5 -15.47 -16.51 16.57
CA GLU A 5 -15.24 -15.06 16.68
C GLU A 5 -13.78 -14.70 16.36
N VAL A 6 -12.82 -15.49 16.83
CA VAL A 6 -11.39 -15.33 16.50
C VAL A 6 -11.15 -15.54 15.00
N GLU A 7 -11.69 -16.61 14.41
CA GLU A 7 -11.55 -16.87 12.97
C GLU A 7 -12.16 -15.74 12.11
N ALA A 8 -13.32 -15.20 12.53
CA ALA A 8 -13.93 -14.06 11.85
C ALA A 8 -13.07 -12.79 11.94
N TYR A 9 -12.48 -12.53 13.11
CA TYR A 9 -11.57 -11.40 13.30
C TYR A 9 -10.32 -11.53 12.44
N GLU A 10 -9.66 -12.70 12.43
CA GLU A 10 -8.48 -12.96 11.60
C GLU A 10 -8.78 -12.83 10.10
N SER A 11 -9.93 -13.34 9.66
CA SER A 11 -10.37 -13.19 8.27
C SER A 11 -10.58 -11.73 7.89
N LEU A 12 -11.15 -10.92 8.78
CA LEU A 12 -11.36 -9.50 8.55
C LEU A 12 -10.03 -8.74 8.52
N ALA A 13 -9.13 -9.04 9.46
CA ALA A 13 -7.80 -8.42 9.52
C ALA A 13 -6.99 -8.73 8.25
N LYS A 14 -7.03 -9.97 7.78
CA LYS A 14 -6.39 -10.37 6.51
C LYS A 14 -6.97 -9.60 5.33
N SER A 15 -8.30 -9.52 5.23
CA SER A 15 -8.96 -8.75 4.17
C SER A 15 -8.55 -7.28 4.19
N ALA A 16 -8.51 -6.66 5.38
CA ALA A 16 -8.11 -5.27 5.53
C ALA A 16 -6.64 -5.04 5.10
N CYS A 17 -5.74 -5.97 5.43
CA CYS A 17 -4.36 -5.91 4.99
C CYS A 17 -4.21 -6.03 3.46
N SER A 18 -4.98 -6.92 2.82
CA SER A 18 -5.03 -7.04 1.36
C SER A 18 -5.62 -5.78 0.69
N ASP A 19 -6.69 -5.21 1.25
CA ASP A 19 -7.25 -3.96 0.76
C ASP A 19 -6.26 -2.80 0.89
N PHE A 20 -5.55 -2.72 2.02
CA PHE A 20 -4.50 -1.73 2.22
C PHE A 20 -3.35 -1.88 1.22
N ARG A 21 -2.95 -3.12 0.95
CA ARG A 21 -1.97 -3.43 -0.09
C ARG A 21 -2.38 -2.87 -1.47
N ILE A 22 -3.65 -3.06 -1.86
CA ILE A 22 -4.20 -2.48 -3.10
C ILE A 22 -4.17 -0.95 -3.05
N ILE A 23 -4.44 -0.33 -1.90
CA ILE A 23 -4.36 1.13 -1.72
C ILE A 23 -2.93 1.63 -1.93
N VAL A 24 -1.90 0.93 -1.42
CA VAL A 24 -0.50 1.28 -1.66
C VAL A 24 -0.17 1.20 -3.15
N GLU A 25 -0.61 0.14 -3.85
CA GLU A 25 -0.42 0.02 -5.31
C GLU A 25 -1.07 1.16 -6.09
N LYS A 26 -2.32 1.51 -5.76
CA LYS A 26 -2.99 2.67 -6.36
C LYS A 26 -2.30 3.98 -6.03
N THR A 27 -1.77 4.13 -4.82
CA THR A 27 -0.99 5.32 -4.43
C THR A 27 0.25 5.46 -5.31
N ILE A 28 0.91 4.36 -5.64
CA ILE A 28 2.07 4.39 -6.57
C ILE A 28 1.64 4.82 -7.95
N GLU A 29 0.58 4.22 -8.50
CA GLU A 29 0.12 4.51 -9.86
C GLU A 29 -0.34 5.97 -10.00
N TYR A 30 -1.20 6.43 -9.10
CA TYR A 30 -1.90 7.71 -9.25
C TYR A 30 -1.18 8.88 -8.58
N THR A 31 -0.51 8.65 -7.45
CA THR A 31 0.15 9.71 -6.66
C THR A 31 1.63 9.79 -6.99
N LEU A 32 2.40 8.72 -6.74
CA LEU A 32 3.86 8.71 -6.90
C LEU A 32 4.27 8.87 -8.38
N LEU A 33 3.64 8.09 -9.26
CA LEU A 33 3.93 8.06 -10.69
C LEU A 33 2.96 8.93 -11.51
N ALA A 34 2.13 9.74 -10.84
CA ALA A 34 1.26 10.74 -11.44
C ALA A 34 0.40 10.24 -12.61
N ASP A 35 -0.11 9.01 -12.50
CA ASP A 35 -0.88 8.32 -13.55
C ASP A 35 -0.12 8.24 -14.89
N VAL A 36 1.21 8.11 -14.85
CA VAL A 36 2.04 7.82 -16.04
C VAL A 36 1.94 6.36 -16.43
N VAL A 37 1.95 5.47 -15.45
CA VAL A 37 1.77 4.02 -15.59
C VAL A 37 0.55 3.57 -14.78
N GLY A 38 -0.07 2.47 -15.20
CA GLY A 38 -1.10 1.79 -14.42
C GLY A 38 -1.14 0.32 -14.81
N ARG A 39 -1.37 -0.58 -13.85
CA ARG A 39 -1.21 -2.03 -13.99
C ARG A 39 -1.97 -2.64 -15.17
N PHE A 40 -3.16 -2.11 -15.47
CA PHE A 40 -4.02 -2.60 -16.55
C PHE A 40 -4.00 -1.72 -17.81
N ARG A 41 -3.09 -0.73 -17.88
CA ARG A 41 -2.98 0.19 -19.01
C ARG A 41 -1.66 -0.02 -19.74
N ARG A 42 -1.73 -0.56 -20.96
CA ARG A 42 -0.54 -0.69 -21.83
C ARG A 42 0.06 0.65 -22.26
N ALA A 43 -0.78 1.68 -22.43
CA ALA A 43 -0.31 2.99 -22.86
C ALA A 43 0.32 3.79 -21.71
N ILE A 44 1.48 4.38 -21.96
CA ILE A 44 2.14 5.32 -21.05
C ILE A 44 1.49 6.71 -21.26
N ASN A 45 1.14 7.40 -20.18
CA ASN A 45 0.45 8.70 -20.23
C ASN A 45 1.35 9.81 -19.68
N THR A 46 2.09 10.49 -20.55
CA THR A 46 3.12 11.46 -20.15
C THR A 46 2.70 12.93 -20.26
N GLN A 47 1.64 13.24 -21.01
CA GLN A 47 1.26 14.61 -21.33
C GLN A 47 0.95 15.41 -20.06
N GLY A 48 1.79 16.41 -19.76
CA GLY A 48 1.63 17.29 -18.59
C GLY A 48 1.82 16.60 -17.24
N LYS A 49 2.46 15.41 -17.19
CA LYS A 49 2.58 14.61 -15.95
C LYS A 49 4.01 14.39 -15.49
N LEU A 50 4.98 14.36 -16.41
CA LEU A 50 6.37 14.00 -16.06
C LEU A 50 7.00 14.90 -14.99
N HIS A 51 6.69 16.19 -14.97
CA HIS A 51 7.17 17.12 -13.93
C HIS A 51 6.67 16.75 -12.52
N LYS A 52 5.52 16.07 -12.40
CA LYS A 52 5.00 15.60 -11.11
C LYS A 52 5.80 14.41 -10.58
N VAL A 53 6.30 13.56 -11.48
CA VAL A 53 7.18 12.43 -11.14
C VAL A 53 8.55 12.93 -10.66
N ALA A 54 9.01 14.08 -11.14
CA ALA A 54 10.28 14.67 -10.72
C ALA A 54 10.34 15.05 -9.22
N LYS A 55 9.20 15.06 -8.51
CA LYS A 55 9.10 15.33 -7.07
C LYS A 55 9.52 14.15 -6.19
N VAL A 56 9.62 12.96 -6.77
CA VAL A 56 9.91 11.72 -6.06
C VAL A 56 11.33 11.76 -5.53
N THR A 57 11.48 11.54 -4.23
CA THR A 57 12.77 11.42 -3.55
C THR A 57 13.09 9.96 -3.26
N ASN A 58 14.33 9.67 -2.86
CA ASN A 58 14.68 8.32 -2.43
C ASN A 58 13.89 7.88 -1.18
N ASP A 59 13.66 8.80 -0.25
CA ASP A 59 12.88 8.53 0.97
C ASP A 59 11.45 8.10 0.65
N ASP A 60 10.83 8.69 -0.38
CA ASP A 60 9.51 8.25 -0.85
C ASP A 60 9.53 6.81 -1.33
N CYS A 61 10.55 6.43 -2.12
CA CYS A 61 10.70 5.08 -2.62
C CYS A 61 10.90 4.09 -1.46
N VAL A 62 11.78 4.41 -0.51
CA VAL A 62 12.05 3.56 0.65
C VAL A 62 10.80 3.35 1.49
N PHE A 63 10.03 4.42 1.76
CA PHE A 63 8.79 4.32 2.52
C PHE A 63 7.74 3.44 1.82
N ILE A 64 7.54 3.65 0.52
CA ILE A 64 6.58 2.88 -0.26
C ILE A 64 7.01 1.41 -0.38
N ASP A 65 8.29 1.14 -0.62
CA ASP A 65 8.84 -0.22 -0.72
C ASP A 65 8.71 -0.99 0.60
N ASP A 66 8.88 -0.32 1.74
CA ASP A 66 8.66 -0.91 3.06
C ASP A 66 7.20 -1.35 3.24
N LEU A 67 6.23 -0.47 2.96
CA LEU A 67 4.81 -0.82 2.98
C LEU A 67 4.52 -1.96 2.00
N MET A 68 5.07 -1.90 0.79
CA MET A 68 4.83 -2.95 -0.19
C MET A 68 5.36 -4.31 0.23
N THR A 69 6.55 -4.34 0.84
CA THR A 69 7.17 -5.56 1.36
C THR A 69 6.36 -6.13 2.52
N ARG A 70 6.02 -5.29 3.51
CA ARG A 70 5.28 -5.67 4.72
C ARG A 70 3.94 -6.32 4.41
N TYR A 71 3.19 -5.77 3.46
CA TYR A 71 1.84 -6.24 3.15
C TYR A 71 1.80 -7.30 2.03
N SER A 72 2.93 -7.65 1.41
CA SER A 72 2.99 -8.68 0.34
C SER A 72 2.54 -10.08 0.81
N VAL A 73 2.72 -10.38 2.10
CA VAL A 73 2.36 -11.66 2.73
C VAL A 73 0.86 -11.98 2.63
N TYR A 74 0.01 -10.96 2.51
CA TYR A 74 -1.45 -11.10 2.50
C TYR A 74 -2.05 -11.38 1.12
N GLU A 75 -1.28 -11.17 0.04
CA GLU A 75 -1.75 -11.36 -1.34
C GLU A 75 -1.65 -12.81 -1.83
N HIS A 76 -0.79 -13.60 -1.21
CA HIS A 76 -0.59 -14.99 -1.57
C HIS A 76 -1.28 -15.90 -0.56
N ALA A 77 -1.86 -17.00 -1.03
CA ALA A 77 -2.20 -18.11 -0.17
C ALA A 77 -0.89 -18.62 0.45
N GLN A 78 -0.59 -18.22 1.68
CA GLN A 78 0.51 -18.78 2.46
C GLN A 78 0.24 -20.28 2.64
N SER A 79 1.31 -21.08 2.60
CA SER A 79 1.25 -22.50 2.99
C SER A 79 0.82 -22.58 4.46
N GLU A 80 0.04 -23.59 4.84
CA GLU A 80 -0.38 -23.85 6.23
C GLU A 80 0.81 -24.03 7.19
N GLU A 81 2.00 -24.29 6.65
CA GLU A 81 3.26 -24.49 7.39
C GLU A 81 3.97 -23.19 7.84
N MET A 82 3.57 -22.02 7.31
CA MET A 82 4.02 -20.71 7.77
C MET A 82 2.82 -19.80 7.99
N PRO A 83 2.20 -19.81 9.18
CA PRO A 83 1.18 -18.84 9.54
C PRO A 83 1.81 -17.44 9.47
N SER A 84 1.24 -16.53 8.67
CA SER A 84 1.62 -15.12 8.80
C SER A 84 1.27 -14.70 10.22
N SER A 85 2.24 -14.22 11.00
CA SER A 85 1.92 -13.53 12.25
C SER A 85 0.93 -12.42 11.92
N ALA A 86 -0.22 -12.43 12.58
CA ALA A 86 -1.22 -11.38 12.41
C ALA A 86 -0.53 -10.02 12.60
N LEU A 87 -0.74 -9.09 11.67
CA LEU A 87 -0.31 -7.72 11.88
C LEU A 87 -1.08 -7.17 13.07
N GLU A 88 -0.35 -6.66 14.06
CA GLU A 88 -0.97 -6.00 15.21
C GLU A 88 -1.77 -4.78 14.73
N LEU A 89 -2.94 -4.56 15.36
CA LEU A 89 -3.87 -3.52 14.92
C LEU A 89 -3.27 -2.11 15.02
N ASP A 90 -2.44 -1.88 16.04
CA ASP A 90 -1.73 -0.61 16.23
C ASP A 90 -0.71 -0.33 15.12
N VAL A 91 -0.01 -1.36 14.64
CA VAL A 91 0.90 -1.27 13.49
C VAL A 91 0.11 -0.97 12.22
N PHE A 92 -1.01 -1.66 12.01
CA PHE A 92 -1.88 -1.39 10.85
C PHE A 92 -2.39 0.06 10.85
N GLU A 93 -2.91 0.54 11.98
CA GLU A 93 -3.41 1.91 12.12
C GLU A 93 -2.29 2.94 11.90
N ALA A 94 -1.09 2.68 12.43
CA ALA A 94 0.07 3.53 12.24
C ALA A 94 0.47 3.60 10.75
N ASP A 95 0.49 2.49 10.03
CA ASP A 95 0.83 2.43 8.61
C ASP A 95 -0.20 3.16 7.74
N VAL A 96 -1.50 2.97 8.01
CA VAL A 96 -2.58 3.69 7.32
C VAL A 96 -2.44 5.20 7.53
N THR A 97 -2.19 5.62 8.76
CA THR A 97 -1.99 7.03 9.12
C THR A 97 -0.72 7.59 8.48
N ALA A 98 0.36 6.82 8.46
CA ALA A 98 1.62 7.20 7.83
C ALA A 98 1.45 7.40 6.32
N LEU A 99 0.76 6.49 5.63
CA LEU A 99 0.47 6.61 4.20
C LEU A 99 -0.41 7.84 3.91
N GLN A 100 -1.46 8.07 4.71
CA GLN A 100 -2.32 9.24 4.58
C GLN A 100 -1.52 10.54 4.70
N LYS A 101 -0.66 10.62 5.72
CA LYS A 101 0.22 11.78 5.95
C LYS A 101 1.20 11.96 4.79
N TRP A 102 1.84 10.88 4.35
CA TRP A 102 2.77 10.92 3.23
C TRP A 102 2.10 11.41 1.94
N ILE A 103 0.87 10.96 1.62
CA ILE A 103 0.10 11.45 0.46
C ILE A 103 -0.12 12.97 0.54
N ALA A 104 -0.52 13.47 1.72
CA ALA A 104 -0.74 14.90 1.92
C ALA A 104 0.55 15.72 1.76
N GLU A 105 1.65 15.25 2.35
CA GLU A 105 2.96 15.88 2.26
C GLU A 105 3.48 15.88 0.83
N PHE A 106 3.48 14.73 0.15
CA PHE A 106 3.91 14.59 -1.24
C PHE A 106 3.08 15.47 -2.18
N GLY A 107 1.76 15.50 -2.01
CA GLY A 107 0.84 16.33 -2.79
C GLY A 107 1.08 17.84 -2.63
N SER A 108 1.59 18.27 -1.48
CA SER A 108 1.87 19.69 -1.19
C SER A 108 3.19 20.20 -1.77
N ARG A 109 4.09 19.31 -2.22
CA ARG A 109 5.39 19.70 -2.78
C ARG A 109 5.18 20.53 -4.06
N ALA A 110 5.89 21.65 -4.16
CA ALA A 110 5.92 22.44 -5.38
C ALA A 110 6.45 21.61 -6.56
N SER A 111 5.87 21.82 -7.74
CA SER A 111 6.36 21.25 -9.01
C SER A 111 7.48 22.09 -9.59
#